data_AF-A0A967JYY5-F1
#
_entry.id   AF-A0A967JYY5-F1
#
_cell.length_a   1.000
_cell.length_b   1.000
_cell.length_c   1.000
_cell.angle_alpha   90.00
_cell.angle_beta   90.00
_cell.angle_gamma   90.00
#
_symmetry.space_group_name_H-M   'P 1'
#
loop_
_entity.id
_entity.type
_entity.pdbx_description
1 polymer ?
#
loop_
_entity_poly.entity_id
_entity_poly.type
_entity_poly.pdbx_seq_one_letter_code
_entity_poly.pdbx_strand_id
1 'polypeptide(L)'
;MRKRDSANVGLIAPAEPAGELGVWEALNLALNRALAADDAVFIVGEDVGLYGGSYRVTQGLYAKYGEWRVRDAPISENSFTGLGVGAALAGARPVIEIMTVNFALLALDAIINVAAKLRYMSGGQLRVPLVVRTPGGVARQLAAQHSQRLEHTLMNVPGLRIVAPGTPQDAYWQLVQAIRADDPVVVLEHELLYFEKGPFDLDA
;
A
#
# COMPACT_ATOMS: atom_id res chain seq x y z
N MET A 1 24.48 -34.02 17.96
CA MET A 1 24.00 -33.14 16.88
C MET A 1 24.18 -31.70 17.36
N ARG A 2 25.22 -31.01 16.87
CA ARG A 2 25.63 -29.68 17.38
C ARG A 2 24.57 -28.64 17.02
N LYS A 3 24.07 -27.90 18.02
CA LYS A 3 23.32 -26.66 17.82
C LYS A 3 24.21 -25.72 17.01
N ARG A 4 23.76 -25.32 15.83
CA ARG A 4 24.36 -24.20 15.12
C ARG A 4 23.84 -22.94 15.81
N ASP A 5 24.73 -22.28 16.52
CA ASP A 5 24.53 -20.89 16.91
C ASP A 5 24.32 -20.09 15.63
N SER A 6 23.08 -19.70 15.38
CA SER A 6 22.75 -18.68 14.37
C SER A 6 23.31 -17.38 14.91
N ALA A 7 24.55 -17.11 14.50
CA ALA A 7 25.23 -15.84 14.72
C ALA A 7 24.24 -14.71 14.42
N ASN A 8 24.12 -13.86 15.43
CA ASN A 8 23.41 -12.60 15.43
C ASN A 8 23.95 -11.77 14.25
N VAL A 9 23.33 -11.89 13.07
CA VAL A 9 23.58 -10.99 11.95
C VAL A 9 23.01 -9.66 12.41
N GLY A 10 23.91 -8.78 12.86
CA GLY A 10 23.56 -7.46 13.35
C GLY A 10 22.71 -6.74 12.30
N LEU A 11 21.39 -6.75 12.52
CA LEU A 11 20.47 -5.79 11.96
C LEU A 11 20.83 -4.45 12.60
N ILE A 12 21.84 -3.79 12.03
CA ILE A 12 21.97 -2.35 12.17
C ILE A 12 20.64 -1.82 11.66
N ALA A 13 19.80 -1.31 12.56
CA ALA A 13 18.66 -0.51 12.13
C ALA A 13 19.23 0.57 11.21
N PRO A 14 18.83 0.65 9.93
CA PRO A 14 19.40 1.64 9.03
C PRO A 14 19.22 3.01 9.68
N ALA A 15 20.27 3.83 9.63
CA ALA A 15 20.18 5.23 10.04
C ALA A 15 18.94 5.84 9.37
N GLU A 16 18.18 6.66 10.11
CA GLU A 16 16.99 7.28 9.54
C GLU A 16 17.41 8.07 8.29
N PRO A 17 16.79 7.80 7.14
CA PRO A 17 17.25 8.36 5.88
C PRO A 17 17.09 9.88 5.93
N ALA A 18 18.20 10.59 5.73
CA ALA A 18 18.26 12.03 5.60
C ALA A 18 18.93 12.37 4.26
N GLY A 19 18.33 13.28 3.50
CA GLY A 19 18.87 13.75 2.23
C GLY A 19 17.92 13.47 1.07
N GLU A 20 18.21 12.46 0.26
CA GLU A 20 17.38 12.09 -0.90
C GLU A 20 16.94 10.63 -0.84
N LEU A 21 15.67 10.40 -1.18
CA LEU A 21 15.09 9.06 -1.37
C LEU A 21 14.43 8.96 -2.73
N GLY A 22 14.39 7.76 -3.30
CA GLY A 22 13.43 7.41 -4.33
C GLY A 22 12.01 7.35 -3.77
N VAL A 23 11.01 7.63 -4.60
CA VAL A 23 9.59 7.50 -4.19
C VAL A 23 9.28 6.10 -3.66
N TRP A 24 9.80 5.05 -4.30
CA TRP A 24 9.61 3.67 -3.82
C TRP A 24 10.23 3.42 -2.44
N GLU A 25 11.38 4.04 -2.15
CA GLU A 25 12.07 3.94 -0.85
C GLU A 25 11.25 4.64 0.25
N ALA A 26 10.67 5.80 -0.07
CA ALA A 26 9.81 6.54 0.85
C ALA A 26 8.51 5.80 1.17
N LEU A 27 7.87 5.17 0.17
CA LEU A 27 6.71 4.29 0.38
C LEU A 27 7.08 3.07 1.22
N ASN A 28 8.21 2.42 0.91
CA ASN A 28 8.71 1.29 1.70
C ASN A 28 8.95 1.69 3.16
N LEU A 29 9.57 2.86 3.40
CA LEU A 29 9.79 3.38 4.74
C LEU A 29 8.48 3.60 5.51
N ALA A 30 7.46 4.17 4.86
CA ALA A 30 6.14 4.35 5.45
C ALA A 30 5.51 3.01 5.85
N LEU A 31 5.53 2.01 4.95
CA LEU A 31 5.03 0.66 5.23
C LEU A 31 5.81 -0.02 6.36
N ASN A 32 7.13 0.06 6.32
CA ASN A 32 8.01 -0.52 7.32
C ASN A 32 7.73 0.03 8.71
N ARG A 33 7.56 1.35 8.84
CA ARG A 33 7.21 1.99 10.12
C ARG A 33 5.81 1.63 10.57
N ALA A 34 4.84 1.59 9.66
CA ALA A 34 3.46 1.20 9.98
C ALA A 34 3.39 -0.24 10.51
N LEU A 35 4.06 -1.18 9.84
CA LEU A 35 4.14 -2.58 10.29
C LEU A 35 4.84 -2.72 11.65
N ALA A 36 5.90 -1.94 11.91
CA ALA A 36 6.57 -1.96 13.20
C ALA A 36 5.71 -1.37 14.34
N ALA A 37 4.88 -0.38 14.05
CA ALA A 37 4.16 0.38 15.06
C ALA A 37 2.79 -0.21 15.43
N ASP A 38 2.14 -0.93 14.51
CA ASP A 38 0.78 -1.42 14.68
C ASP A 38 0.61 -2.83 14.13
N ASP A 39 0.34 -3.80 15.01
CA ASP A 39 0.12 -5.20 14.66
C ASP A 39 -1.17 -5.44 13.88
N ALA A 40 -2.10 -4.48 13.87
CA ALA A 40 -3.28 -4.52 13.02
C ALA A 40 -2.95 -4.26 11.53
N VAL A 41 -1.79 -3.67 11.22
CA VAL A 41 -1.38 -3.37 9.85
C VAL A 41 -0.78 -4.62 9.20
N PHE A 42 -1.28 -4.96 8.02
CA PHE A 42 -0.71 -6.01 7.17
C PHE A 42 -0.90 -5.65 5.69
N ILE A 43 -0.07 -6.23 4.83
CA ILE A 43 -0.06 -5.98 3.39
C ILE A 43 -0.53 -7.23 2.65
N VAL A 44 -1.42 -7.05 1.68
CA VAL A 44 -1.86 -8.12 0.77
C VAL A 44 -1.90 -7.63 -0.66
N GLY A 45 -1.39 -8.41 -1.59
CA GLY A 45 -1.42 -8.11 -3.01
C GLY A 45 -0.67 -9.15 -3.81
N GLU A 46 -0.61 -8.97 -5.11
CA GLU A 46 0.17 -9.83 -6.00
C GLU A 46 1.66 -9.50 -5.89
N ASP A 47 2.49 -10.52 -5.70
CA ASP A 47 3.96 -10.43 -5.62
C ASP A 47 4.51 -9.49 -4.53
N VAL A 48 3.70 -9.07 -3.56
CA VAL A 48 4.12 -8.16 -2.47
C VAL A 48 4.99 -8.84 -1.42
N GLY A 49 4.89 -10.17 -1.29
CA GLY A 49 5.54 -10.98 -0.28
C GLY A 49 6.98 -11.33 -0.66
N LEU A 50 7.18 -12.54 -1.15
CA LEU A 50 8.52 -13.08 -1.40
C LEU A 50 9.30 -12.31 -2.48
N TYR A 51 8.59 -11.78 -3.48
CA TYR A 51 9.19 -11.02 -4.57
C TYR A 51 9.53 -9.57 -4.18
N GLY A 52 8.80 -8.99 -3.21
CA GLY A 52 9.01 -7.62 -2.72
C GLY A 52 8.34 -6.53 -3.55
N GLY A 53 7.32 -6.90 -4.33
CA GLY A 53 6.50 -6.02 -5.16
C GLY A 53 7.17 -5.68 -6.50
N SER A 54 6.35 -5.51 -7.54
CA SER A 54 6.79 -5.22 -8.92
C SER A 54 7.70 -3.99 -9.02
N TYR A 55 7.49 -3.01 -8.14
CA TYR A 55 8.25 -1.76 -8.07
C TYR A 55 9.09 -1.63 -6.79
N ARG A 56 9.40 -2.74 -6.11
CA ARG A 56 10.23 -2.82 -4.88
C ARG A 56 9.66 -2.14 -3.64
N VAL A 57 8.43 -1.63 -3.69
CA VAL A 57 7.83 -0.89 -2.56
C VAL A 57 7.70 -1.75 -1.30
N THR A 58 7.54 -3.07 -1.42
CA THR A 58 7.49 -3.99 -0.27
C THR A 58 8.77 -4.80 -0.07
N GLN A 59 9.86 -4.42 -0.76
CA GLN A 59 11.13 -5.12 -0.69
C GLN A 59 11.63 -5.25 0.76
N GLY A 60 12.01 -6.48 1.14
CA GLY A 60 12.53 -6.79 2.47
C GLY A 60 11.49 -6.88 3.59
N LEU A 61 10.24 -6.45 3.38
CA LEU A 61 9.22 -6.45 4.43
C LEU A 61 8.76 -7.87 4.79
N TYR A 62 8.61 -8.76 3.80
CA TYR A 62 8.28 -10.18 4.06
C TYR A 62 9.32 -10.86 4.94
N ALA A 63 10.61 -10.69 4.61
CA ALA A 63 11.71 -11.29 5.38
C ALA A 63 11.74 -10.77 6.83
N LYS A 64 11.31 -9.53 7.05
CA LYS A 64 11.31 -8.88 8.37
C LYS A 64 10.09 -9.24 9.22
N TYR A 65 8.89 -9.26 8.63
CA TYR A 65 7.62 -9.37 9.36
C TYR A 65 6.88 -10.70 9.16
N GLY A 66 7.27 -11.49 8.16
CA GLY A 66 6.69 -12.79 7.86
C GLY A 66 5.38 -12.75 7.07
N GLU A 67 4.93 -13.94 6.67
CA GLU A 67 3.80 -14.19 5.76
C GLU A 67 2.46 -13.61 6.24
N TRP A 68 2.25 -13.51 7.55
CA TRP A 68 1.00 -12.99 8.11
C TRP A 68 0.92 -11.46 8.11
N ARG A 69 2.05 -10.78 7.91
CA ARG A 69 2.14 -9.31 7.87
C ARG A 69 2.33 -8.79 6.46
N VAL A 70 2.90 -9.60 5.56
CA VAL A 70 3.07 -9.29 4.13
C VAL A 70 2.76 -10.56 3.35
N ARG A 71 1.64 -10.59 2.60
CA ARG A 71 1.09 -11.82 2.03
C ARG A 71 0.81 -11.71 0.54
N ASP A 72 1.33 -12.66 -0.22
CA ASP A 72 0.99 -12.84 -1.62
C ASP A 72 -0.47 -13.31 -1.78
N ALA A 73 -1.19 -12.67 -2.70
CA ALA A 73 -2.55 -13.01 -3.07
C ALA A 73 -2.59 -13.77 -4.42
N PRO A 74 -3.63 -14.59 -4.66
CA PRO A 74 -3.98 -15.00 -6.02
C PRO A 74 -4.32 -13.78 -6.89
N ILE A 75 -4.15 -13.92 -8.20
CA ILE A 75 -4.53 -12.91 -9.21
C ILE A 75 -6.05 -12.82 -9.30
N SER A 76 -6.65 -12.08 -8.34
CA SER A 76 -8.09 -11.89 -8.19
C SER A 76 -8.33 -10.66 -7.32
N GLU A 77 -8.24 -9.49 -7.95
CA GLU A 77 -8.20 -8.17 -7.32
C GLU A 77 -9.42 -7.91 -6.45
N ASN A 78 -10.61 -8.28 -6.93
CA ASN A 78 -11.83 -8.12 -6.14
C ASN A 78 -11.82 -8.98 -4.88
N SER A 79 -11.26 -10.21 -4.96
CA SER A 79 -11.25 -11.15 -3.84
C SER A 79 -10.37 -10.67 -2.71
N PHE A 80 -9.12 -10.30 -2.99
CA PHE A 80 -8.21 -9.84 -1.94
C PHE A 80 -8.54 -8.42 -1.46
N THR A 81 -9.15 -7.57 -2.31
CA THR A 81 -9.68 -6.28 -1.86
C THR A 81 -10.88 -6.46 -0.94
N GLY A 82 -11.81 -7.36 -1.28
CA GLY A 82 -12.94 -7.73 -0.42
C GLY A 82 -12.49 -8.36 0.91
N LEU A 83 -11.44 -9.18 0.90
CA LEU A 83 -10.77 -9.65 2.12
C LEU A 83 -10.28 -8.48 2.96
N GLY A 84 -9.62 -7.48 2.34
CA GLY A 84 -9.19 -6.27 3.02
C GLY A 84 -10.35 -5.54 3.70
N VAL A 85 -11.48 -5.37 3.01
CA VAL A 85 -12.68 -4.78 3.62
C VAL A 85 -13.16 -5.59 4.82
N GLY A 86 -13.27 -6.92 4.68
CA GLY A 86 -13.70 -7.80 5.77
C GLY A 86 -12.75 -7.75 6.98
N ALA A 87 -11.44 -7.75 6.74
CA ALA A 87 -10.42 -7.63 7.79
C ALA A 87 -10.48 -6.27 8.49
N ALA A 88 -10.71 -5.19 7.74
CA ALA A 88 -10.90 -3.85 8.32
C ALA A 88 -12.11 -3.79 9.26
N LEU A 89 -13.22 -4.43 8.88
CA LEU A 89 -14.41 -4.56 9.74
C LEU A 89 -14.15 -5.43 10.99
N ALA A 90 -13.22 -6.38 10.91
CA ALA A 90 -12.79 -7.21 12.03
C ALA A 90 -11.75 -6.52 12.94
N GLY A 91 -11.40 -5.25 12.68
CA GLY A 91 -10.49 -4.45 13.50
C GLY A 91 -9.04 -4.41 13.02
N ALA A 92 -8.73 -4.97 11.85
CA ALA A 92 -7.41 -4.84 11.24
C ALA A 92 -7.26 -3.53 10.43
N ARG A 93 -6.07 -3.24 9.93
CA ARG A 93 -5.74 -2.06 9.09
C ARG A 93 -5.02 -2.48 7.80
N PRO A 94 -5.71 -3.17 6.88
CA PRO A 94 -5.09 -3.71 5.68
C PRO A 94 -4.58 -2.63 4.72
N VAL A 95 -3.42 -2.91 4.14
CA VAL A 95 -2.89 -2.22 2.96
C VAL A 95 -2.95 -3.19 1.79
N ILE A 96 -3.89 -2.95 0.89
CA ILE A 96 -4.10 -3.74 -0.32
C ILE A 96 -3.30 -3.13 -1.46
N GLU A 97 -2.49 -3.94 -2.13
CA GLU A 97 -1.76 -3.56 -3.33
C GLU A 97 -2.38 -4.22 -4.56
N ILE A 98 -2.84 -3.39 -5.49
CA ILE A 98 -3.25 -3.83 -6.82
C ILE A 98 -2.12 -3.45 -7.77
N MET A 99 -1.59 -4.45 -8.50
CA MET A 99 -0.34 -4.33 -9.27
C MET A 99 -0.32 -3.13 -10.22
N THR A 100 -1.45 -2.77 -10.80
CA THR A 100 -1.62 -1.55 -11.60
C THR A 100 -3.08 -1.09 -11.60
N VAL A 101 -3.31 0.22 -11.74
CA VAL A 101 -4.64 0.85 -11.66
C VAL A 101 -5.59 0.31 -12.73
N ASN A 102 -5.04 -0.18 -13.84
CA ASN A 102 -5.79 -0.82 -14.93
C ASN A 102 -6.54 -2.07 -14.43
N PHE A 103 -5.96 -2.79 -13.47
CA PHE A 103 -6.57 -3.98 -12.87
C PHE A 103 -7.48 -3.65 -11.68
N ALA A 104 -7.38 -2.43 -11.13
CA ALA A 104 -8.33 -1.95 -10.13
C ALA A 104 -9.78 -1.90 -10.66
N LEU A 105 -9.97 -1.89 -11.99
CA LEU A 105 -11.27 -2.09 -12.63
C LEU A 105 -11.99 -3.35 -12.16
N LEU A 106 -11.24 -4.43 -11.88
CA LEU A 106 -11.78 -5.70 -11.38
C LEU A 106 -12.20 -5.61 -9.91
N ALA A 107 -11.59 -4.72 -9.13
CA ALA A 107 -11.86 -4.53 -7.70
C ALA A 107 -12.83 -3.37 -7.39
N LEU A 108 -13.38 -2.68 -8.40
CA LEU A 108 -14.22 -1.51 -8.17
C LEU A 108 -15.46 -1.80 -7.34
N ASP A 109 -16.03 -3.01 -7.40
CA ASP A 109 -17.17 -3.36 -6.54
C ASP A 109 -16.78 -3.30 -5.05
N ALA A 110 -15.71 -3.98 -4.66
CA ALA A 110 -15.19 -3.95 -3.29
C ALA A 110 -14.80 -2.52 -2.84
N ILE A 111 -14.23 -1.71 -3.72
CA ILE A 111 -13.81 -0.33 -3.42
C ILE A 111 -15.01 0.61 -3.30
N ILE A 112 -15.87 0.65 -4.34
CA ILE A 112 -16.90 1.67 -4.53
C ILE A 112 -18.18 1.31 -3.79
N ASN A 113 -18.69 0.08 -3.97
CA ASN A 113 -19.99 -0.30 -3.43
C ASN A 113 -19.90 -0.77 -1.98
N VAL A 114 -18.75 -1.32 -1.59
CA VAL A 114 -18.55 -1.85 -0.24
C VAL A 114 -17.76 -0.87 0.62
N ALA A 115 -16.44 -0.73 0.41
CA ALA A 115 -15.57 0.03 1.30
C ALA A 115 -16.05 1.48 1.51
N ALA A 116 -16.33 2.19 0.41
CA ALA A 116 -16.71 3.61 0.45
C ALA A 116 -18.05 3.88 1.15
N LYS A 117 -18.98 2.91 1.14
CA LYS A 117 -20.38 3.15 1.55
C LYS A 117 -20.69 2.63 2.94
N LEU A 118 -19.97 1.63 3.43
CA LEU A 118 -20.30 0.92 4.66
C LEU A 118 -20.43 1.84 5.88
N ARG A 119 -19.54 2.84 6.05
CA ARG A 119 -19.67 3.81 7.17
C ARG A 119 -21.00 4.56 7.10
N TYR A 120 -21.39 5.04 5.92
CA TYR A 120 -22.65 5.77 5.76
C TYR A 120 -23.87 4.84 5.91
N MET A 121 -23.86 3.69 5.24
CA MET A 121 -24.97 2.73 5.27
C MET A 121 -25.23 2.13 6.64
N SER A 122 -24.19 2.02 7.48
CA SER A 122 -24.30 1.57 8.87
C SER A 122 -24.69 2.69 9.85
N GLY A 123 -24.97 3.91 9.37
CA GLY A 123 -25.26 5.06 10.23
C GLY A 123 -24.06 5.45 11.12
N GLY A 124 -22.83 5.20 10.65
CA GLY A 124 -21.59 5.50 11.37
C GLY A 124 -21.14 4.42 12.37
N GLN A 125 -21.83 3.28 12.46
CA GLN A 125 -21.48 2.20 13.37
C GLN A 125 -20.23 1.42 12.93
N LEU A 126 -20.00 1.33 11.62
CA LEU A 126 -18.83 0.66 11.05
C LEU A 126 -17.82 1.68 10.52
N ARG A 127 -16.54 1.34 10.63
CA ARG A 127 -15.41 2.06 10.03
C ARG A 127 -14.66 1.10 9.11
N VAL A 128 -14.02 1.62 8.07
CA VAL A 128 -13.26 0.80 7.11
C VAL A 128 -11.86 1.38 6.98
N PRO A 129 -10.96 1.17 7.97
CA PRO A 129 -9.56 1.58 7.89
C PRO A 129 -8.80 0.71 6.88
N LEU A 130 -8.92 1.06 5.61
CA LEU A 130 -8.38 0.31 4.48
C LEU A 130 -7.58 1.25 3.57
N VAL A 131 -6.37 0.84 3.21
CA VAL A 131 -5.62 1.47 2.12
C VAL A 131 -5.67 0.57 0.90
N VAL A 132 -6.01 1.13 -0.26
CA VAL A 132 -5.78 0.49 -1.56
C VAL A 132 -4.72 1.30 -2.28
N ARG A 133 -3.51 0.76 -2.40
CA ARG A 133 -2.43 1.37 -3.16
C ARG A 133 -2.31 0.74 -4.53
N THR A 134 -2.10 1.55 -5.54
CA THR A 134 -1.93 1.06 -6.91
C THR A 134 -1.16 2.07 -7.76
N PRO A 135 -0.14 1.64 -8.52
CA PRO A 135 0.48 2.48 -9.52
C PRO A 135 -0.41 2.63 -10.74
N GLY A 136 -0.32 3.79 -11.38
CA GLY A 136 -0.93 4.00 -12.68
C GLY A 136 -0.20 5.04 -13.51
N GLY A 137 -0.90 5.52 -14.53
CA GLY A 137 -0.36 6.45 -15.51
C GLY A 137 0.46 5.75 -16.58
N VAL A 138 1.09 6.55 -17.42
CA VAL A 138 1.92 6.06 -18.53
C VAL A 138 3.27 5.56 -18.01
N ALA A 139 3.85 4.59 -18.70
CA ALA A 139 5.26 4.24 -18.55
C ALA A 139 5.88 3.91 -19.90
N ARG A 140 7.04 3.22 -19.90
CA ARG A 140 7.79 2.96 -21.13
C ARG A 140 7.22 1.75 -21.86
N GLN A 141 6.45 2.00 -22.92
CA GLN A 141 6.00 1.00 -23.90
C GLN A 141 5.00 -0.05 -23.36
N LEU A 142 4.13 0.32 -22.42
CA LEU A 142 3.17 -0.62 -21.82
C LEU A 142 1.84 -0.78 -22.58
N ALA A 143 1.63 -0.02 -23.65
CA ALA A 143 0.41 -0.02 -24.47
C ALA A 143 -0.88 0.35 -23.70
N ALA A 144 -2.04 0.15 -24.34
CA ALA A 144 -3.31 0.76 -23.93
C ALA A 144 -3.86 0.24 -22.58
N GLN A 145 -3.63 -1.03 -22.24
CA GLN A 145 -4.21 -1.68 -21.04
C GLN A 145 -3.33 -1.55 -19.78
N HIS A 146 -2.22 -0.83 -19.87
CA HIS A 146 -1.27 -0.61 -18.76
C HIS A 146 -0.85 0.86 -18.67
N SER A 147 -1.70 1.78 -19.14
CA SER A 147 -1.39 3.22 -19.21
C SER A 147 -2.55 4.11 -18.74
N GLN A 148 -3.59 3.53 -18.15
CA GLN A 148 -4.79 4.27 -17.74
C GLN A 148 -4.57 5.11 -16.48
N ARG A 149 -5.52 6.02 -16.28
CA ARG A 149 -5.69 6.91 -15.14
C ARG A 149 -7.14 6.77 -14.68
N LEU A 150 -7.37 6.46 -13.40
CA LEU A 150 -8.72 6.27 -12.81
C LEU A 150 -9.07 7.30 -11.73
N GLU A 151 -8.23 8.31 -11.52
CA GLU A 151 -8.41 9.41 -10.57
C GLU A 151 -9.81 10.00 -10.71
N HIS A 152 -10.19 10.39 -11.93
CA HIS A 152 -11.48 11.02 -12.20
C HIS A 152 -12.67 10.09 -11.90
N THR A 153 -12.55 8.80 -12.21
CA THR A 153 -13.58 7.81 -11.90
C THR A 153 -13.77 7.69 -10.39
N LEU A 154 -12.68 7.59 -9.64
CA LEU A 154 -12.70 7.40 -8.19
C LEU A 154 -13.08 8.69 -7.45
N MET A 155 -12.68 9.87 -7.93
CA MET A 155 -13.03 11.17 -7.33
C MET A 155 -14.54 11.41 -7.28
N ASN A 156 -15.29 10.80 -8.19
CA ASN A 156 -16.75 10.88 -8.22
C ASN A 156 -17.45 9.90 -7.26
N VAL A 157 -16.71 9.23 -6.37
CA VAL A 157 -17.26 8.25 -5.41
C VAL A 157 -17.26 8.84 -3.99
N PRO A 158 -18.42 9.26 -3.46
CA PRO A 158 -18.53 9.70 -2.08
C PRO A 158 -18.13 8.60 -1.09
N GLY A 159 -17.39 8.99 -0.05
CA GLY A 159 -16.91 8.07 1.00
C GLY A 159 -15.51 7.51 0.78
N LEU A 160 -14.90 7.72 -0.39
CA LEU A 160 -13.47 7.49 -0.62
C LEU A 160 -12.65 8.74 -0.32
N ARG A 161 -11.46 8.55 0.25
CA ARG A 161 -10.37 9.53 0.17
C ARG A 161 -9.39 9.08 -0.89
N ILE A 162 -8.78 10.03 -1.59
CA ILE A 162 -7.81 9.76 -2.64
C ILE A 162 -6.61 10.65 -2.42
N VAL A 163 -5.43 10.06 -2.51
CA VAL A 163 -4.15 10.77 -2.48
C VAL A 163 -3.29 10.30 -3.66
N ALA A 164 -2.47 11.19 -4.19
CA ALA A 164 -1.63 10.93 -5.35
C ALA A 164 -0.26 11.58 -5.14
N PRO A 165 0.73 10.83 -4.60
CA PRO A 165 2.01 11.40 -4.23
C PRO A 165 2.85 11.75 -5.46
N GLY A 166 3.45 12.94 -5.45
CA GLY A 166 4.32 13.44 -6.53
C GLY A 166 5.80 13.48 -6.19
N THR A 167 6.16 13.42 -4.91
CA THR A 167 7.53 13.51 -4.39
C THR A 167 7.80 12.41 -3.36
N PRO A 168 9.07 12.11 -3.01
CA PRO A 168 9.37 11.19 -1.92
C PRO A 168 8.75 11.63 -0.58
N GLN A 169 8.76 12.92 -0.27
CA GLN A 169 8.14 13.46 0.93
C GLN A 169 6.62 13.22 0.96
N ASP A 170 5.94 13.50 -0.16
CA ASP A 170 4.52 13.22 -0.32
C ASP A 170 4.22 11.74 -0.17
N ALA A 171 5.01 10.89 -0.84
CA ALA A 171 4.82 9.45 -0.84
C ALA A 171 4.87 8.86 0.56
N TYR A 172 5.83 9.28 1.38
CA TYR A 172 5.92 8.88 2.77
C TYR A 172 4.72 9.39 3.57
N TRP A 173 4.49 10.71 3.62
CA TRP A 173 3.49 11.27 4.52
C TRP A 173 2.06 10.95 4.11
N GLN A 174 1.74 10.98 2.81
CA GLN A 174 0.41 10.63 2.34
C GLN A 174 0.09 9.16 2.63
N LEU A 175 1.05 8.23 2.48
CA LEU A 175 0.83 6.83 2.84
C LEU A 175 0.72 6.63 4.35
N VAL A 176 1.55 7.30 5.16
CA VAL A 176 1.44 7.27 6.63
C VAL A 176 0.05 7.75 7.09
N GLN A 177 -0.43 8.87 6.54
CA GLN A 177 -1.75 9.40 6.88
C GLN A 177 -2.88 8.51 6.36
N ALA A 178 -2.71 7.92 5.17
CA ALA A 178 -3.67 6.97 4.61
C ALA A 178 -3.83 5.74 5.51
N ILE A 179 -2.72 5.14 5.98
CA ILE A 179 -2.74 3.98 6.87
C ILE A 179 -3.36 4.30 8.22
N ARG A 180 -3.24 5.55 8.71
CA ARG A 180 -3.84 6.02 9.97
C ARG A 180 -5.31 6.42 9.85
N ALA A 181 -5.84 6.58 8.63
CA ALA A 181 -7.21 7.01 8.42
C ALA A 181 -8.23 5.90 8.77
N ASP A 182 -9.34 6.28 9.37
CA ASP A 182 -10.46 5.36 9.69
C ASP A 182 -11.50 5.23 8.57
N ASP A 183 -11.14 5.72 7.37
CA ASP A 183 -11.96 5.69 6.16
C ASP A 183 -11.11 5.11 5.02
N PRO A 184 -11.73 4.50 4.00
CA PRO A 184 -10.99 3.90 2.90
C PRO A 184 -10.24 4.97 2.10
N VAL A 185 -8.94 4.74 1.90
CA VAL A 185 -8.06 5.64 1.16
C VAL A 185 -7.48 4.91 -0.04
N VAL A 186 -7.61 5.51 -1.23
CA VAL A 186 -6.91 5.05 -2.44
C VAL A 186 -5.65 5.89 -2.64
N VAL A 187 -4.50 5.23 -2.68
CA VAL A 187 -3.19 5.84 -2.94
C VAL A 187 -2.83 5.56 -4.39
N LEU A 188 -2.97 6.59 -5.23
CA LEU A 188 -2.73 6.52 -6.67
C LEU A 188 -1.30 6.95 -6.98
N GLU A 189 -0.42 5.96 -7.05
CA GLU A 189 1.01 6.17 -7.31
C GLU A 189 1.26 6.26 -8.82
N HIS A 190 2.43 6.76 -9.23
CA HIS A 190 2.77 6.87 -10.65
C HIS A 190 4.01 6.04 -10.99
N GLU A 191 3.88 5.14 -11.98
CA GLU A 191 4.93 4.20 -12.38
C GLU A 191 6.28 4.87 -12.71
N LEU A 192 6.26 6.02 -13.40
CA LEU A 192 7.49 6.73 -13.76
C LEU A 192 8.19 7.39 -12.57
N LEU A 193 7.47 7.67 -11.48
CA LEU A 193 8.03 8.39 -10.34
C LEU A 193 8.75 7.48 -9.36
N TYR A 194 8.53 6.16 -9.40
CA TYR A 194 9.06 5.26 -8.38
C TYR A 194 10.56 5.44 -8.11
N PHE A 195 11.35 5.49 -9.17
CA PHE A 195 12.81 5.58 -9.09
C PHE A 195 13.35 7.02 -9.16
N GLU A 196 12.46 8.01 -9.30
CA GLU A 196 12.85 9.42 -9.21
C GLU A 196 13.23 9.73 -7.77
N LYS A 197 14.41 10.31 -7.62
CA LYS A 197 14.94 10.74 -6.33
C LYS A 197 14.57 12.19 -6.07
N GLY A 198 14.36 12.52 -4.82
CA GLY A 198 14.14 13.88 -4.39
C GLY A 198 14.39 14.07 -2.91
N PRO A 199 14.36 15.32 -2.44
CA PRO A 199 14.57 15.65 -1.04
C PRO A 199 13.61 14.87 -0.12
N PHE A 200 14.15 14.39 0.99
CA PHE A 200 13.40 13.71 2.03
C PHE A 200 13.93 14.12 3.40
N ASP A 201 13.02 14.59 4.23
CA ASP A 201 13.24 14.90 5.63
C ASP A 201 12.12 14.25 6.46
N LEU A 202 12.52 13.35 7.35
CA LEU A 202 11.60 12.62 8.21
C LEU A 202 10.95 13.52 9.28
N ASP A 203 11.62 14.61 9.64
CA ASP A 203 11.22 15.52 10.72
C ASP A 203 10.53 16.80 10.22
N ALA A 204 10.25 16.88 8.91
CA ALA A 204 9.60 18.03 8.27
C ALA A 204 8.14 18.27 8.69
#